data_AF-A0A6J3BNU8-F1
#
_entry.id   AF-A0A6J3BNU8-F1
#
_cell.length_a   1.000
_cell.length_b   1.000
_cell.length_c   1.000
_cell.angle_alpha   90.00
_cell.angle_beta   90.00
_cell.angle_gamma   90.00
#
_symmetry.space_group_name_H-M   'P 1'
#
loop_
_entity.id
_entity.type
_entity.pdbx_description
1 polymer ?
#
loop_
_entity_poly.entity_id
_entity_poly.type
_entity_poly.pdbx_seq_one_letter_code
_entity_poly.pdbx_strand_id
1 'polypeptide(L)'
;MVNGFTFAQTTQGHWYCSKKQKGCKARVFLDKNETDILFCNNNHDHSPPMYKKLDNGNYVKLYNAISFIDIAPNKRLLMVNGFTFSQTNPIHWYCSKKQKGCKARVYLNEIQTKVKFCNNVHNHPPPVYKRTAKGWFIKISG
;
A
#
# COMPACT_ATOMS: atom_id res chain seq x y z
N MET A 1 5.75 14.62 -6.07
CA MET A 1 5.07 13.30 -6.12
C MET A 1 4.46 13.16 -7.50
N VAL A 2 4.56 11.99 -8.14
CA VAL A 2 3.98 11.75 -9.48
C VAL A 2 3.14 10.49 -9.41
N ASN A 3 1.84 10.57 -9.76
CA ASN A 3 0.90 9.44 -9.74
C ASN A 3 0.91 8.61 -8.43
N GLY A 4 1.01 9.29 -7.28
CA GLY A 4 1.07 8.66 -5.95
C GLY A 4 2.43 8.07 -5.56
N PHE A 5 3.43 8.11 -6.44
CA PHE A 5 4.79 7.69 -6.13
C PHE A 5 5.68 8.86 -5.69
N THR A 6 6.51 8.59 -4.69
CA THR A 6 7.47 9.56 -4.18
C THR A 6 8.83 9.34 -4.83
N PHE A 7 9.52 10.46 -5.06
CA PHE A 7 10.85 10.52 -5.63
C PHE A 7 11.73 11.32 -4.66
N ALA A 8 13.00 10.95 -4.58
CA ALA A 8 14.01 11.66 -3.83
C ALA A 8 15.01 12.26 -4.82
N GLN A 9 15.38 13.52 -4.58
CA GLN A 9 16.42 14.19 -5.34
C GLN A 9 17.76 13.54 -5.03
N THR A 10 18.53 13.21 -6.05
CA THR A 10 19.91 12.76 -5.88
C THR A 10 20.91 13.83 -6.27
N THR A 11 20.60 14.57 -7.33
CA THR A 11 21.31 15.75 -7.79
C THR A 11 20.26 16.74 -8.29
N GLN A 12 20.61 18.02 -8.43
CA GLN A 12 19.68 19.05 -8.90
C GLN A 12 19.00 18.64 -10.21
N GLY A 13 17.67 18.71 -10.27
CA GLY A 13 16.89 18.28 -11.43
C GLY A 13 16.77 16.76 -11.61
N HIS A 14 17.50 15.92 -10.86
CA HIS A 14 17.41 14.46 -10.99
C HIS A 14 16.75 13.79 -9.79
N TRP A 15 15.58 13.24 -10.03
CA TRP A 15 14.74 12.62 -9.03
C TRP A 15 14.54 11.13 -9.33
N TYR A 16 14.84 10.28 -8.35
CA TYR A 16 14.66 8.84 -8.48
C TYR A 16 13.59 8.36 -7.50
N CYS A 17 12.86 7.29 -7.84
CA CYS A 17 11.87 6.75 -6.93
C CYS A 17 12.48 6.50 -5.54
N SER A 18 11.73 6.81 -4.48
CA SER A 18 12.19 6.60 -3.10
C SER A 18 12.53 5.13 -2.77
N LYS A 19 12.16 4.18 -3.65
CA LYS A 19 12.55 2.76 -3.56
C LYS A 19 13.71 2.38 -4.50
N LYS A 20 14.51 3.34 -4.99
CA LYS A 20 15.70 3.08 -5.83
C LYS A 20 16.62 2.03 -5.22
N GLN A 21 16.91 2.14 -3.91
CA GLN A 21 17.73 1.18 -3.18
C GLN A 21 17.12 -0.24 -3.11
N LYS A 22 15.82 -0.39 -3.40
CA LYS A 22 15.12 -1.69 -3.49
C LYS A 22 14.93 -2.16 -4.93
N GLY A 23 15.64 -1.57 -5.90
CA GLY A 23 15.65 -1.99 -7.30
C GLY A 23 14.72 -1.22 -8.23
N CYS A 24 13.89 -0.31 -7.73
CA CYS A 24 12.98 0.46 -8.58
C CYS A 24 13.75 1.42 -9.50
N LYS A 25 13.40 1.39 -10.81
CA LYS A 25 14.10 2.15 -11.86
C LYS A 25 13.39 3.45 -12.28
N ALA A 26 12.22 3.74 -11.70
CA ALA A 26 11.48 4.94 -12.01
C ALA A 26 12.26 6.21 -11.64
N ARG A 27 12.18 7.22 -12.51
CA ARG A 27 12.92 8.49 -12.39
C ARG A 27 12.21 9.62 -13.12
N VAL A 28 12.37 10.82 -12.61
CA VAL A 28 11.86 12.07 -13.17
C VAL A 28 13.02 13.04 -13.24
N PHE A 29 13.22 13.66 -14.41
CA PHE A 29 14.19 14.73 -14.58
C PHE A 29 13.45 16.03 -14.85
N LEU A 30 13.85 17.07 -14.13
CA LEU A 30 13.33 18.42 -14.25
C LEU A 30 14.38 19.31 -14.91
N ASP A 31 13.95 20.49 -15.36
CA ASP A 31 14.85 21.53 -15.81
C ASP A 31 15.69 22.10 -14.63
N LYS A 32 16.61 23.03 -14.93
CA LYS A 32 17.51 23.61 -13.90
C LYS A 32 16.75 24.35 -12.80
N ASN A 33 15.57 24.90 -13.12
CA ASN A 33 14.73 25.64 -12.19
C ASN A 33 13.73 24.73 -11.44
N GLU A 34 13.70 23.44 -11.76
CA GLU A 34 12.75 22.46 -11.22
C GLU A 34 11.27 22.83 -11.45
N THR A 35 10.99 23.56 -12.52
CA THR A 35 9.64 23.99 -12.91
C THR A 35 9.00 23.02 -13.90
N ASP A 36 9.79 22.48 -14.83
CA ASP A 36 9.28 21.70 -15.95
C ASP A 36 9.84 20.27 -15.96
N ILE A 37 9.01 19.31 -16.32
CA ILE A 37 9.42 17.91 -16.49
C ILE A 37 10.07 17.74 -17.86
N LEU A 38 11.38 17.49 -17.89
CA LEU A 38 12.13 17.17 -19.11
C LEU A 38 12.01 15.69 -19.50
N PHE A 39 11.92 14.81 -18.50
CA PHE A 39 11.81 13.37 -18.71
C PHE A 39 11.07 12.70 -17.55
N CYS A 40 10.18 11.75 -17.87
CA CYS A 40 9.49 10.96 -16.87
C CYS A 40 9.46 9.48 -17.27
N ASN A 41 10.14 8.63 -16.51
CA ASN A 41 9.88 7.19 -16.52
C ASN A 41 9.17 6.83 -15.21
N ASN A 42 7.85 6.69 -15.30
CA ASN A 42 6.99 6.36 -14.17
C ASN A 42 6.65 4.85 -14.12
N ASN A 43 7.48 3.98 -14.70
CA ASN A 43 7.27 2.54 -14.61
C ASN A 43 7.79 1.99 -13.27
N HIS A 44 6.88 1.47 -12.45
CA HIS A 44 7.18 0.93 -11.13
C HIS A 44 6.86 -0.56 -11.08
N ASP A 45 7.75 -1.33 -10.44
CA ASP A 45 7.57 -2.75 -10.12
C ASP A 45 6.91 -2.97 -8.74
N HIS A 46 6.41 -1.90 -8.14
CA HIS A 46 5.79 -1.90 -6.83
C HIS A 46 4.59 -0.96 -6.80
N SER A 47 3.64 -1.22 -5.91
CA SER A 47 2.51 -0.31 -5.69
C SER A 47 2.97 1.03 -5.11
N PRO A 48 2.24 2.13 -5.37
CA PRO A 48 2.50 3.42 -4.74
C PRO A 48 2.35 3.33 -3.22
N PRO A 49 3.18 4.04 -2.44
CA PRO A 49 2.89 4.26 -1.03
C PRO A 49 1.70 5.20 -0.90
N MET A 50 0.80 4.96 0.06
CA MET A 50 -0.32 5.86 0.28
C MET A 50 0.08 7.05 1.13
N TYR A 51 -0.36 8.24 0.73
CA TYR A 51 -0.19 9.48 1.48
C TYR A 51 -1.53 10.22 1.57
N LYS A 52 -1.77 10.90 2.69
CA LYS A 52 -2.87 11.86 2.87
C LYS A 52 -2.27 13.26 2.85
N LYS A 53 -2.79 14.15 2.00
CA LYS A 53 -2.50 15.58 2.08
C LYS A 53 -3.26 16.16 3.27
N LEU A 54 -2.56 16.87 4.15
CA LEU A 54 -3.11 17.62 5.27
C LEU A 54 -3.50 19.03 4.79
N ASP A 55 -4.32 19.73 5.58
CA ASP A 55 -4.79 21.08 5.24
C ASP A 55 -3.65 22.10 5.12
N ASN A 56 -2.54 21.87 5.85
CA ASN A 56 -1.31 22.67 5.74
C ASN A 56 -0.44 22.33 4.52
N GLY A 57 -0.93 21.52 3.59
CA GLY A 57 -0.22 21.14 2.37
C GLY A 57 0.78 19.99 2.51
N ASN A 58 1.12 19.57 3.74
CA ASN A 58 2.04 18.46 3.99
C ASN A 58 1.40 17.10 3.67
N TYR A 59 2.23 16.11 3.35
CA TYR A 59 1.78 14.74 3.09
C TYR A 59 2.22 13.79 4.23
N VAL A 60 1.27 13.12 4.86
CA VAL A 60 1.57 12.04 5.82
C VAL A 60 1.37 10.70 5.15
N LYS A 61 2.33 9.79 5.31
CA LYS A 61 2.21 8.44 4.77
C LYS A 61 1.09 7.71 5.53
N LEU A 62 0.04 7.33 4.81
CA LEU A 62 -1.10 6.58 5.32
C LEU A 62 -0.68 5.13 5.56
N TYR A 63 -0.03 4.87 6.69
CA TYR A 63 0.01 3.53 7.27
C TYR A 63 -1.29 3.19 8.02
N ASN A 64 -2.29 4.09 8.00
CA ASN A 64 -3.45 4.10 8.91
C ASN A 64 -4.78 3.63 8.31
N ALA A 65 -4.83 3.17 7.05
CA ALA A 65 -6.03 2.47 6.54
C ALA A 65 -5.87 0.95 6.70
N ILE A 66 -5.26 0.51 7.81
CA ILE A 66 -5.40 -0.85 8.26
C ILE A 66 -6.60 -0.89 9.21
N SER A 67 -7.54 -1.78 8.95
CA SER A 67 -8.60 -2.07 9.89
C SER A 67 -8.72 -3.57 10.02
N PHE A 68 -9.31 -4.00 11.11
CA PHE A 68 -9.65 -5.39 11.25
C PHE A 68 -11.14 -5.57 11.05
N ILE A 69 -11.47 -6.65 10.35
CA ILE A 69 -12.86 -7.02 10.10
C ILE A 69 -13.10 -8.42 10.63
N ASP A 70 -14.22 -8.59 11.33
CA ASP A 70 -14.66 -9.89 11.79
C ASP A 70 -15.63 -10.47 10.77
N ILE A 71 -15.33 -11.67 10.29
CA ILE A 71 -16.15 -12.41 9.31
C ILE A 71 -16.92 -13.56 9.97
N ALA A 72 -16.54 -13.93 11.20
CA ALA A 72 -17.21 -14.90 12.06
C ALA A 72 -16.73 -14.71 13.53
N PRO A 73 -17.35 -15.36 14.54
CA PRO A 73 -17.08 -15.13 15.97
C PRO A 73 -15.64 -15.32 16.44
N ASN A 74 -14.78 -15.99 15.66
CA ASN A 74 -13.36 -16.15 15.94
C ASN A 74 -12.52 -16.06 14.67
N LYS A 75 -13.03 -15.37 13.64
CA LYS A 75 -12.38 -15.29 12.34
C LYS A 75 -12.30 -13.84 11.90
N ARG A 76 -11.07 -13.32 11.96
CA ARG A 76 -10.75 -11.93 11.69
C ARG A 76 -9.79 -11.84 10.51
N LEU A 77 -9.96 -10.81 9.70
CA LEU A 77 -9.05 -10.47 8.61
C LEU A 77 -8.48 -9.07 8.84
N LEU A 78 -7.28 -8.84 8.34
CA LEU A 78 -6.69 -7.52 8.22
C LEU A 78 -7.13 -6.94 6.88
N MET A 79 -7.83 -5.81 6.90
CA MET A 79 -8.21 -5.04 5.73
C MET A 79 -7.16 -3.97 5.49
N VAL A 80 -6.57 -3.95 4.30
CA VAL A 80 -5.64 -2.91 3.85
C VAL A 80 -6.05 -2.50 2.44
N ASN A 81 -6.49 -1.25 2.28
CA ASN A 81 -6.85 -0.67 0.97
C ASN A 81 -7.91 -1.49 0.21
N GLY A 82 -8.92 -1.99 0.92
CA GLY A 82 -9.98 -2.84 0.33
C GLY A 82 -9.57 -4.30 0.09
N PHE A 83 -8.30 -4.64 0.28
CA PHE A 83 -7.83 -6.02 0.22
C PHE A 83 -7.80 -6.65 1.60
N THR A 84 -8.18 -7.92 1.67
CA THR A 84 -8.11 -8.68 2.92
C THR A 84 -6.90 -9.58 2.97
N PHE A 85 -6.36 -9.70 4.17
CA PHE A 85 -5.22 -10.53 4.52
C PHE A 85 -5.62 -11.47 5.66
N SER A 86 -5.18 -12.71 5.54
CA SER A 86 -5.33 -13.75 6.55
C SER A 86 -4.05 -13.87 7.35
N GLN A 87 -4.21 -14.02 8.67
CA GLN A 87 -3.08 -14.21 9.57
C GLN A 87 -2.49 -15.60 9.37
N THR A 88 -1.16 -15.69 9.25
CA THR A 88 -0.45 -16.98 9.28
C THR A 88 0.32 -17.16 10.56
N ASN A 89 0.90 -16.07 11.10
CA ASN A 89 1.60 -16.01 12.40
C ASN A 89 1.23 -14.67 13.09
N PRO A 90 1.53 -14.47 14.39
CA PRO A 90 1.19 -13.24 15.12
C PRO A 90 1.52 -11.93 14.40
N ILE A 91 2.66 -11.89 13.70
CA ILE A 91 3.12 -10.70 12.96
C ILE A 91 2.86 -10.77 11.45
N HIS A 92 2.60 -11.95 10.88
CA HIS A 92 2.57 -12.15 9.42
C HIS A 92 1.15 -12.31 8.88
N TRP A 93 0.81 -11.47 7.92
CA TRP A 93 -0.46 -11.47 7.22
C TRP A 93 -0.23 -11.58 5.72
N TYR A 94 -0.91 -12.52 5.07
CA TYR A 94 -0.84 -12.72 3.62
C TYR A 94 -2.19 -12.48 2.99
N CYS A 95 -2.21 -12.00 1.75
CA CYS A 95 -3.48 -11.77 1.06
C CYS A 95 -4.37 -13.03 1.12
N SER A 96 -5.67 -12.84 1.33
CA SER A 96 -6.65 -13.93 1.36
C SER A 96 -6.70 -14.76 0.06
N LYS A 97 -6.14 -14.24 -1.05
CA LYS A 97 -5.97 -14.98 -2.31
C LYS A 97 -4.56 -15.56 -2.50
N LYS A 98 -3.78 -15.74 -1.43
CA LYS A 98 -2.44 -16.37 -1.48
C LYS A 98 -2.47 -17.72 -2.20
N GLN A 99 -3.47 -18.56 -1.91
CA GLN A 99 -3.66 -19.86 -2.57
C GLN A 99 -3.96 -19.76 -4.08
N LYS A 100 -4.41 -18.59 -4.55
CA LYS A 100 -4.60 -18.28 -5.99
C LYS A 100 -3.39 -17.54 -6.59
N GLY A 101 -2.23 -17.61 -5.95
CA GLY A 101 -0.97 -17.06 -6.45
C GLY A 101 -0.69 -15.60 -6.09
N CYS A 102 -1.54 -14.93 -5.29
CA CYS A 102 -1.25 -13.55 -4.85
C CYS A 102 -0.07 -13.50 -3.87
N LYS A 103 0.91 -12.63 -4.13
CA LYS A 103 2.14 -12.48 -3.31
C LYS A 103 2.09 -11.30 -2.32
N ALA A 104 0.97 -10.59 -2.23
CA ALA A 104 0.80 -9.49 -1.30
C ALA A 104 0.87 -9.97 0.16
N ARG A 105 1.55 -9.17 1.00
CA ARG A 105 1.78 -9.47 2.42
C ARG A 105 1.98 -8.22 3.25
N VAL A 106 1.53 -8.27 4.49
CA VAL A 106 1.63 -7.21 5.49
C VAL A 106 2.19 -7.80 6.76
N TYR A 107 3.21 -7.15 7.34
CA TYR A 107 3.75 -7.53 8.64
C TYR A 107 3.44 -6.43 9.64
N LEU A 108 2.84 -6.81 10.76
CA LEU A 108 2.56 -5.93 11.88
C LEU A 108 3.66 -6.05 12.95
N ASN A 109 3.63 -5.17 13.95
CA ASN A 109 4.37 -5.38 15.20
C ASN A 109 3.71 -6.48 16.05
N GLU A 110 4.40 -6.90 17.10
CA GLU A 110 3.97 -8.01 17.99
C GLU A 110 2.59 -7.78 18.60
N ILE A 111 2.27 -6.54 18.96
CA ILE A 111 0.97 -6.13 19.50
C ILE A 111 -0.06 -5.75 18.42
N GLN A 112 0.26 -5.95 17.13
CA GLN A 112 -0.62 -5.71 15.97
C GLN A 112 -1.22 -4.30 15.82
N THR A 113 -0.55 -3.28 16.36
CA THR A 113 -0.97 -1.87 16.28
C THR A 113 -0.32 -1.07 15.16
N LYS A 114 0.82 -1.53 14.62
CA LYS A 114 1.61 -0.80 13.62
C LYS A 114 2.07 -1.71 12.49
N VAL A 115 2.05 -1.19 11.26
CA VAL A 115 2.64 -1.86 10.08
C VAL A 115 4.16 -1.73 10.11
N LYS A 116 4.88 -2.85 10.20
CA LYS A 116 6.35 -2.90 10.03
C LYS A 116 6.75 -3.05 8.56
N PHE A 117 5.94 -3.75 7.77
CA PHE A 117 6.19 -3.96 6.35
C PHE A 117 4.87 -4.13 5.59
N CYS A 118 4.81 -3.62 4.35
CA CYS A 118 3.65 -3.80 3.49
C CYS A 118 4.09 -3.93 2.03
N ASN A 119 3.73 -5.07 1.43
CA ASN A 119 3.71 -5.28 -0.01
C ASN A 119 2.25 -5.45 -0.45
N ASN A 120 1.63 -4.37 -0.90
CA ASN A 120 0.22 -4.32 -1.32
C ASN A 120 0.08 -4.40 -2.85
N VAL A 121 0.87 -5.26 -3.50
CA VAL A 121 0.80 -5.54 -4.94
C VAL A 121 -0.07 -6.76 -5.15
N HIS A 122 -1.24 -6.56 -5.76
CA HIS A 122 -2.20 -7.63 -6.03
C HIS A 122 -2.31 -7.88 -7.54
N ASN A 123 -2.51 -9.13 -7.90
CA ASN A 123 -2.79 -9.60 -9.26
C ASN A 123 -4.30 -9.86 -9.46
N HIS A 124 -5.14 -9.23 -8.67
CA HIS A 124 -6.58 -9.42 -8.66
C HIS A 124 -7.28 -8.16 -8.16
N PRO A 125 -8.57 -7.95 -8.50
CA PRO A 125 -9.34 -6.84 -7.94
C PRO A 125 -9.62 -7.03 -6.44
N PRO A 126 -9.89 -5.92 -5.70
CA PRO A 126 -10.30 -5.99 -4.31
C PRO A 126 -11.62 -6.76 -4.14
N PRO A 127 -11.77 -7.55 -3.07
CA PRO A 127 -13.06 -8.11 -2.68
C PRO A 127 -14.02 -7.02 -2.17
N VAL A 128 -15.31 -7.23 -2.34
CA VAL A 128 -16.35 -6.36 -1.77
C VAL A 128 -17.00 -7.06 -0.58
N TYR A 129 -17.15 -6.32 0.52
CA TYR A 129 -17.81 -6.80 1.74
C TYR A 129 -19.01 -5.92 2.09
N LYS A 130 -20.03 -6.53 2.68
CA LYS A 130 -21.16 -5.85 3.30
C LYS A 130 -21.15 -6.12 4.80
N ARG A 131 -21.29 -5.06 5.60
CA ARG A 131 -21.43 -5.19 7.07
C ARG A 131 -22.88 -5.54 7.42
N THR A 132 -23.05 -6.55 8.27
CA THR A 132 -24.34 -6.98 8.80
C THR A 132 -24.75 -6.14 10.01
N ALA A 133 -26.03 -6.24 10.42
CA ALA A 133 -26.52 -5.64 11.66
C ALA A 133 -25.77 -6.14 12.91
N LYS A 134 -25.25 -7.37 12.87
CA LYS A 134 -24.44 -7.97 13.94
C LYS A 134 -22.98 -7.49 13.95
N GLY A 135 -22.59 -6.63 13.00
CA GLY A 135 -21.23 -6.08 12.87
C GLY A 135 -20.27 -6.88 12.00
N TRP A 136 -20.69 -8.04 11.47
CA TRP A 136 -19.82 -8.96 10.74
C TRP A 136 -19.75 -8.57 9.26
N PHE A 137 -18.63 -8.85 8.62
CA PHE A 137 -18.44 -8.59 7.20
C PHE A 137 -18.68 -9.86 6.38
N ILE A 138 -19.67 -9.82 5.49
CA ILE A 138 -19.94 -10.88 4.53
C ILE A 138 -19.35 -10.48 3.18
N LYS A 139 -18.54 -11.35 2.60
CA LYS A 139 -17.97 -11.15 1.27
C LYS A 139 -19.08 -11.35 0.22
N ILE A 140 -19.32 -10.34 -0.59
CA ILE A 140 -20.36 -10.37 -1.63
C ILE A 140 -19.78 -10.54 -3.05
N SER A 141 -18.52 -10.18 -3.26
CA SER A 141 -17.78 -10.46 -4.51
C SER A 141 -16.27 -10.42 -4.29
N GLY A 142 -15.49 -10.98 -5.23
CA GLY A 142 -14.02 -10.92 -5.19
C GLY A 142 -13.30 -12.19 -5.55
#